data_AF-A0A2N6KL25-F1
#
_entry.id   AF-A0A2N6KL25-F1
#
_cell.length_a   1.000
_cell.length_b   1.000
_cell.length_c   1.000
_cell.angle_alpha   90.00
_cell.angle_beta   90.00
_cell.angle_gamma   90.00
#
_symmetry.space_group_name_H-M   'P 1'
#
loop_
_entity.id
_entity.type
_entity.pdbx_description
1 polymer ?
#
loop_
_entity_poly.entity_id
_entity_poly.type
_entity_poly.pdbx_seq_one_letter_code
_entity_poly.pdbx_strand_id
1 'polypeptide(L)'
;MRESGNCNLTITIDGLKNQRGQICLNLFSNSEGFPTSGDRALQSASMKITDTAPTITFQNLPAGKYAVAVIHDANCDGKLNCNFLGIPTEGFGFSRNPKIRIGSPEFAEAAIVVEGANTHIRIQMRYLLGN
;
A
#
# COMPACT_ATOMS: atom_id res chain seq x y z
N MET A 1 -5.36 -26.00 13.57
CA MET A 1 -6.60 -25.37 13.08
C MET A 1 -6.18 -24.14 12.30
N ARG A 2 -6.52 -24.03 11.01
CA ARG A 2 -6.26 -22.79 10.25
C ARG A 2 -7.33 -21.80 10.69
N GLU A 3 -6.94 -20.67 11.27
CA GLU A 3 -7.90 -19.60 11.55
C GLU A 3 -8.55 -19.19 10.23
N SER A 4 -9.88 -19.36 10.15
CA SER A 4 -10.68 -18.82 9.07
C SER A 4 -10.57 -17.30 9.13
N GLY A 5 -10.09 -16.68 8.05
CA GLY A 5 -9.99 -15.23 7.98
C GLY A 5 -11.38 -14.61 7.97
N ASN A 6 -11.73 -13.90 9.03
CA ASN A 6 -13.03 -13.26 9.20
C ASN A 6 -12.92 -11.72 9.28
N CYS A 7 -11.71 -11.19 9.08
CA CYS A 7 -11.46 -9.75 9.13
C CYS A 7 -11.34 -9.19 7.71
N ASN A 8 -11.84 -7.99 7.50
CA ASN A 8 -11.61 -7.21 6.29
C ASN A 8 -10.79 -5.97 6.61
N LEU A 9 -9.92 -5.57 5.68
CA LEU A 9 -9.16 -4.33 5.74
C LEU A 9 -9.55 -3.45 4.55
N THR A 10 -10.28 -2.37 4.84
CA THR A 10 -10.67 -1.35 3.88
C THR A 10 -9.70 -0.17 3.96
N ILE A 11 -9.20 0.25 2.80
CA ILE A 11 -8.13 1.24 2.65
C ILE A 11 -8.64 2.32 1.71
N THR A 12 -8.71 3.55 2.20
CA THR A 12 -8.94 4.74 1.38
C THR A 12 -7.61 5.40 1.06
N ILE A 13 -7.40 5.73 -0.21
CA ILE A 13 -6.17 6.37 -0.69
C ILE A 13 -6.41 7.86 -0.87
N ASP A 14 -5.64 8.68 -0.16
CA ASP A 14 -5.76 10.13 -0.19
C ASP A 14 -4.53 10.78 -0.83
N GLY A 15 -4.73 11.99 -1.39
CA GLY A 15 -3.64 12.83 -1.90
C GLY A 15 -3.03 12.38 -3.22
N LEU A 16 -3.78 11.66 -4.06
CA LEU A 16 -3.41 11.42 -5.45
C LEU A 16 -3.26 12.76 -6.18
N LYS A 17 -2.15 12.95 -6.91
CA LYS A 17 -1.89 14.19 -7.67
C LYS A 17 -2.72 14.28 -8.94
N ASN A 18 -3.09 13.15 -9.53
CA ASN A 18 -3.89 13.06 -10.74
C ASN A 18 -4.50 11.65 -10.84
N GLN A 19 -5.33 11.43 -11.86
CA GLN A 19 -6.06 10.18 -12.07
C GLN A 19 -5.45 9.32 -13.20
N ARG A 20 -4.17 9.52 -13.52
CA ARG A 20 -3.51 8.78 -14.59
C ARG A 20 -3.15 7.38 -14.11
N GLY A 21 -3.36 6.37 -14.95
CA GLY A 21 -2.93 5.01 -14.65
C GLY A 21 -3.75 4.35 -13.54
N GLN A 22 -3.05 3.70 -12.62
CA GLN A 22 -3.66 2.87 -11.59
C GLN A 22 -2.97 3.04 -10.23
N ILE A 23 -3.66 2.61 -9.17
CA ILE A 23 -3.02 2.33 -7.89
C ILE A 23 -2.80 0.84 -7.76
N CYS A 24 -1.63 0.44 -7.25
CA CYS A 24 -1.32 -0.95 -6.92
C CYS A 24 -0.98 -1.03 -5.43
N LEU A 25 -1.58 -2.00 -4.75
CA LEU A 25 -1.45 -2.22 -3.32
C LEU A 25 -0.93 -3.62 -3.09
N ASN A 26 0.07 -3.73 -2.21
CA ASN A 26 0.59 -4.99 -1.71
C ASN A 26 0.41 -5.04 -0.19
N LEU A 27 -0.28 -6.07 0.29
CA LEU A 27 -0.51 -6.36 1.70
C LEU A 27 0.50 -7.41 2.17
N PHE A 28 1.27 -7.10 3.20
CA PHE A 28 2.27 -7.98 3.79
C PHE A 28 1.87 -8.38 5.21
N SER A 29 2.07 -9.64 5.58
CA SER A 29 1.85 -10.16 6.94
C SER A 29 3.13 -10.23 7.79
N ASN A 30 4.29 -9.98 7.18
CA ASN A 30 5.59 -9.93 7.85
C ASN A 30 6.57 -9.04 7.05
N SER A 31 7.81 -8.91 7.54
CA SER A 31 8.84 -8.05 6.95
C SER A 31 9.47 -8.57 5.66
N GLU A 32 9.34 -9.85 5.34
CA GLU A 32 10.03 -10.44 4.19
C GLU A 32 9.48 -9.87 2.88
N GLY A 33 10.34 -9.14 2.15
CA GLY A 33 9.99 -8.52 0.88
C GLY A 33 9.23 -7.20 1.00
N PHE A 34 8.87 -6.76 2.21
CA PHE A 34 8.29 -5.44 2.39
C PHE A 34 9.33 -4.34 2.09
N PRO A 35 8.97 -3.24 1.41
CA PRO A 35 7.69 -2.98 0.75
C PRO A 35 7.65 -3.33 -0.75
N THR A 36 8.76 -3.77 -1.36
CA THR A 36 8.94 -3.74 -2.82
C THR A 36 8.71 -5.07 -3.52
N SER A 37 8.82 -6.20 -2.83
CA SER A 37 8.70 -7.53 -3.44
C SER A 37 7.25 -7.99 -3.47
N GLY A 38 6.55 -7.67 -4.56
CA GLY A 38 5.16 -8.09 -4.78
C GLY A 38 4.94 -9.60 -4.62
N ASP A 39 5.91 -10.43 -5.02
CA ASP A 39 5.83 -11.90 -4.90
C ASP A 39 5.84 -12.41 -3.44
N ARG A 40 6.18 -11.54 -2.48
CA ARG A 40 6.11 -11.84 -1.04
C ARG A 40 4.86 -11.24 -0.37
N ALA A 41 4.03 -10.52 -1.11
CA ALA A 41 2.77 -10.00 -0.61
C ALA A 41 1.81 -11.17 -0.32
N LEU A 42 1.07 -11.07 0.77
CA LEU A 42 0.00 -12.01 1.11
C LEU A 42 -1.18 -11.85 0.14
N GLN A 43 -1.54 -10.61 -0.17
CA GLN A 43 -2.56 -10.26 -1.16
C GLN A 43 -2.11 -8.99 -1.88
N SER A 44 -2.49 -8.87 -3.15
CA SER A 44 -2.25 -7.69 -3.96
C SER A 44 -3.55 -7.28 -4.66
N ALA A 45 -3.71 -5.99 -4.89
CA ALA A 45 -4.84 -5.44 -5.60
C ALA A 45 -4.41 -4.25 -6.44
N SER A 46 -4.99 -4.10 -7.62
CA SER A 46 -4.80 -2.93 -8.47
C SER A 46 -6.15 -2.40 -8.93
N MET A 47 -6.28 -1.08 -9.02
CA MET A 47 -7.46 -0.45 -9.59
C MET A 47 -7.09 0.78 -10.40
N LYS A 48 -7.78 0.95 -11.53
CA LYS A 48 -7.71 2.17 -12.32
C LYS A 48 -8.20 3.35 -11.48
N ILE A 49 -7.51 4.48 -11.59
CA ILE A 49 -7.90 5.68 -10.83
C ILE A 49 -9.04 6.38 -11.57
N THR A 50 -10.25 6.28 -11.02
CA THR A 50 -11.44 6.97 -11.53
C THR A 50 -11.99 8.00 -10.54
N ASP A 51 -11.56 7.94 -9.28
CA ASP A 51 -11.95 8.84 -8.20
C ASP A 51 -10.70 9.50 -7.60
N THR A 52 -10.89 10.63 -6.94
CA THR A 52 -9.89 11.36 -6.17
C THR A 52 -9.51 10.66 -4.86
N ALA A 53 -10.41 9.86 -4.29
CA ALA A 53 -10.18 9.10 -3.05
C ALA A 53 -10.63 7.63 -3.17
N PRO A 54 -9.99 6.83 -4.03
CA PRO A 54 -10.38 5.45 -4.28
C PRO A 54 -10.23 4.58 -3.01
N THR A 55 -11.12 3.60 -2.88
CA THR A 55 -11.15 2.67 -1.75
C THR A 55 -11.03 1.22 -2.22
N ILE A 56 -10.18 0.44 -1.54
CA ILE A 56 -9.95 -0.99 -1.79
C ILE A 56 -10.19 -1.77 -0.50
N THR A 57 -10.73 -2.98 -0.59
CA THR A 57 -10.89 -3.87 0.57
C THR A 57 -10.18 -5.20 0.33
N PHE A 58 -9.26 -5.54 1.23
CA PHE A 58 -8.75 -6.90 1.37
C PHE A 58 -9.68 -7.68 2.29
N GLN A 59 -10.09 -8.88 1.86
CA GLN A 59 -11.08 -9.69 2.56
C GLN A 59 -10.46 -10.99 3.09
N ASN A 60 -11.17 -11.60 4.03
CA ASN A 60 -10.84 -12.91 4.59
C ASN A 60 -9.43 -12.97 5.18
N LEU A 61 -9.05 -11.93 5.92
CA LEU A 61 -7.77 -11.87 6.62
C LEU A 61 -7.90 -12.54 8.00
N PRO A 62 -6.94 -13.40 8.39
CA PRO A 62 -6.73 -13.74 9.79
C PRO A 62 -6.54 -12.48 10.63
N ALA A 63 -6.91 -12.53 11.91
CA ALA A 63 -6.56 -11.44 12.81
C ALA A 63 -5.04 -11.37 12.96
N GLY A 64 -4.45 -10.19 12.90
CA GLY A 64 -2.99 -10.09 12.92
C GLY A 64 -2.44 -8.71 12.60
N LYS A 65 -1.11 -8.67 12.45
CA LYS A 65 -0.39 -7.46 12.05
C LYS A 65 -0.10 -7.48 10.56
N TYR A 66 -0.37 -6.35 9.92
CA TYR A 66 -0.20 -6.20 8.48
C TYR A 66 0.42 -4.86 8.14
N ALA A 67 1.17 -4.80 7.05
CA ALA A 67 1.62 -3.56 6.45
C ALA A 67 1.17 -3.51 4.99
N VAL A 68 0.74 -2.33 4.53
CA VAL A 68 0.34 -2.08 3.15
C VAL A 68 1.35 -1.14 2.52
N ALA A 69 1.83 -1.47 1.33
CA ALA A 69 2.52 -0.56 0.44
C ALA A 69 1.62 -0.23 -0.75
N VAL A 70 1.59 1.05 -1.13
CA VAL A 70 0.79 1.58 -2.23
C VAL A 70 1.70 2.29 -3.21
N ILE A 71 1.48 2.07 -4.50
CA ILE A 71 2.12 2.82 -5.58
C ILE A 71 1.05 3.46 -6.46
N HIS A 72 1.28 4.69 -6.88
CA HIS A 72 0.57 5.34 -7.99
C HIS A 72 1.36 5.05 -9.27
N ASP A 73 0.94 3.99 -9.95
CA ASP A 73 1.55 3.45 -11.15
C ASP A 73 0.95 4.14 -12.39
N ALA A 74 1.60 5.22 -12.82
CA ALA A 74 1.10 6.12 -13.85
C ALA A 74 1.39 5.60 -15.27
N ASN A 75 2.38 4.70 -15.41
CA ASN A 75 2.74 4.05 -16.67
C ASN A 75 2.20 2.61 -16.81
N CYS A 76 1.56 2.07 -15.76
CA CYS A 76 0.94 0.76 -15.70
C CYS A 76 1.94 -0.42 -15.80
N ASP A 77 3.15 -0.28 -15.26
CA ASP A 77 4.15 -1.37 -15.26
C ASP A 77 4.16 -2.22 -13.98
N GLY A 78 3.32 -1.86 -13.01
CA GLY A 78 3.14 -2.57 -11.74
C GLY A 78 4.27 -2.37 -10.74
N LYS A 79 5.20 -1.43 -10.96
CA LYS A 79 6.36 -1.19 -10.09
C LYS A 79 6.47 0.27 -9.69
N LEU A 80 7.12 0.54 -8.57
CA LEU A 80 7.49 1.91 -8.22
C LEU A 80 8.69 2.33 -9.08
N ASN A 81 8.46 3.24 -10.02
CA ASN A 81 9.55 3.75 -10.84
C ASN A 81 10.45 4.70 -10.07
N CYS A 82 11.75 4.58 -10.30
CA CYS A 82 12.78 5.43 -9.72
C CYS A 82 13.71 5.98 -10.80
N ASN A 83 14.27 7.17 -10.56
CA ASN A 83 15.32 7.71 -11.42
C ASN A 83 16.68 7.02 -11.18
N PHE A 84 17.72 7.44 -11.90
CA PHE A 84 19.07 6.87 -11.79
C PHE A 84 19.72 7.02 -10.40
N LEU A 85 19.19 7.90 -9.54
CA LEU A 85 19.61 8.07 -8.14
C LEU A 85 18.78 7.23 -7.16
N GLY A 86 17.84 6.41 -7.65
CA GLY A 86 16.95 5.61 -6.84
C GLY A 86 15.80 6.39 -6.20
N ILE A 87 15.54 7.64 -6.63
CA ILE A 87 14.45 8.46 -6.10
C ILE A 87 13.15 8.10 -6.83
N PRO A 88 12.08 7.76 -6.10
CA PRO A 88 10.75 7.56 -6.69
C PRO A 88 10.31 8.71 -7.60
N THR A 89 10.00 8.38 -8.85
CA THR A 89 9.42 9.31 -9.82
C THR A 89 7.90 9.29 -9.80
N GLU A 90 7.34 8.26 -9.18
CA GLU A 90 5.90 8.05 -9.02
C GLU A 90 5.47 8.19 -7.55
N GLY A 91 4.16 8.20 -7.34
CA GLY A 91 3.60 8.32 -6.00
C GLY A 91 3.71 7.01 -5.24
N PHE A 92 3.92 7.10 -3.93
CA PHE A 92 3.90 5.93 -3.05
C PHE A 92 3.26 6.27 -1.70
N GLY A 93 2.85 5.25 -0.96
CA GLY A 93 2.27 5.39 0.36
C GLY A 93 2.38 4.11 1.17
N PHE A 94 2.25 4.22 2.48
CA PHE A 94 2.30 3.07 3.39
C PHE A 94 1.22 3.19 4.47
N SER A 95 0.72 2.05 4.95
CA SER A 95 -0.13 2.02 6.15
C SER A 95 0.57 2.69 7.33
N ARG A 96 -0.22 3.24 8.26
CA ARG A 96 0.24 4.07 9.40
C ARG A 96 0.92 5.40 9.03
N ASN A 97 1.10 5.70 7.74
CA ASN A 97 1.66 6.96 7.24
C ASN A 97 2.96 7.38 7.96
N PRO A 98 3.99 6.49 8.04
CA PRO A 98 5.23 6.79 8.73
C PRO A 98 5.93 8.01 8.13
N LYS A 99 6.73 8.68 8.95
CA LYS A 99 7.60 9.76 8.46
C LYS A 99 8.73 9.14 7.64
N ILE A 100 8.76 9.47 6.35
CA ILE A 100 9.83 9.02 5.44
C ILE A 100 11.07 9.88 5.68
N ARG A 101 12.21 9.24 5.97
CA ARG A 101 13.49 9.91 6.20
C ARG A 101 14.49 9.56 5.09
N ILE A 102 15.02 8.35 5.15
CA ILE A 102 15.98 7.80 4.19
C ILE A 102 15.50 6.40 3.85
N GLY A 103 15.33 6.10 2.56
CA GLY A 103 14.82 4.81 2.11
C GLY A 103 13.36 4.56 2.47
N SER A 104 12.96 3.29 2.31
CA SER A 104 11.64 2.79 2.68
C SER A 104 11.52 2.56 4.19
N PRO A 105 10.32 2.66 4.78
CA PRO A 105 10.12 2.34 6.19
C PRO A 105 10.30 0.84 6.44
N GLU A 106 10.61 0.49 7.69
CA GLU A 106 10.56 -0.90 8.16
C GLU A 106 9.11 -1.38 8.28
N PHE A 107 8.88 -2.69 8.18
CA PHE A 107 7.54 -3.28 8.33
C PHE A 107 6.86 -2.82 9.63
N ALA A 108 7.59 -2.82 10.74
CA ALA A 108 7.07 -2.42 12.05
C ALA A 108 6.65 -0.93 12.11
N GLU A 109 7.23 -0.08 11.26
CA GLU A 109 6.85 1.33 11.17
C GLU A 109 5.53 1.52 10.42
N ALA A 110 5.24 0.66 9.45
CA ALA A 110 4.01 0.66 8.68
C ALA A 110 2.91 -0.28 9.23
N ALA A 111 3.26 -1.17 10.17
CA ALA A 111 2.35 -2.20 10.65
C ALA A 111 1.11 -1.62 11.37
N ILE A 112 -0.05 -2.16 11.02
CA ILE A 112 -1.34 -1.96 11.66
C ILE A 112 -1.86 -3.29 12.21
N VAL A 113 -2.75 -3.23 13.19
CA VAL A 113 -3.50 -4.40 13.65
C VAL A 113 -4.80 -4.48 12.85
N VAL A 114 -5.09 -5.65 12.29
CA VAL A 114 -6.37 -5.99 11.66
C VAL A 114 -7.06 -6.99 12.56
N GLU A 115 -8.18 -6.57 13.12
CA GLU A 115 -9.02 -7.38 14.02
C GLU A 115 -10.49 -6.99 13.87
N GLY A 116 -11.39 -7.86 14.35
CA GLY A 116 -12.83 -7.67 14.19
C GLY A 116 -13.30 -7.81 12.74
N ALA A 117 -14.55 -7.43 12.46
CA ALA A 117 -15.15 -7.65 11.14
C ALA A 117 -14.57 -6.73 10.06
N ASN A 118 -14.38 -5.44 10.35
CA ASN A 118 -13.90 -4.46 9.37
C ASN A 118 -12.96 -3.43 10.01
N THR A 119 -11.69 -3.46 9.62
CA THR A 119 -10.70 -2.43 9.93
C THR A 119 -10.64 -1.43 8.78
N HIS A 120 -10.66 -0.14 9.08
CA HIS A 120 -10.58 0.93 8.07
C HIS A 120 -9.35 1.80 8.30
N ILE A 121 -8.56 2.04 7.26
CA ILE A 121 -7.40 2.94 7.31
C ILE A 121 -7.39 3.91 6.13
N ARG A 122 -6.64 5.00 6.30
CA ARG A 122 -6.30 5.95 5.23
C ARG A 122 -4.81 5.91 4.97
N ILE A 123 -4.43 5.83 3.71
CA ILE A 123 -3.04 5.96 3.27
C ILE A 123 -2.88 7.26 2.50
N GLN A 124 -1.98 8.10 2.98
CA GLN A 124 -1.64 9.37 2.39
C GLN A 124 -0.53 9.16 1.37
N MET A 125 -0.83 9.42 0.09
CA MET A 125 0.16 9.37 -0.97
C MET A 125 1.20 10.47 -0.80
N ARG A 126 2.44 10.12 -1.12
CA ARG A 126 3.63 10.97 -1.11
C ARG A 126 4.25 10.95 -2.51
N TYR A 127 4.77 12.10 -2.91
CA TYR A 127 5.47 12.30 -4.16
C TYR A 127 6.72 13.12 -3.86
N LEU A 128 7.89 12.58 -4.18
CA LEU A 128 9.16 13.25 -3.87
C LEU A 128 9.60 14.21 -4.98
N LEU A 129 9.13 14.00 -6.22
CA LEU A 129 9.37 14.89 -7.34
C LEU A 129 8.11 15.72 -7.65
N GLY A 130 8.34 16.96 -8.08
CA GLY A 130 7.31 17.96 -8.37
C GLY A 130 6.59 17.70 -9.69
N ASN A 131 5.26 17.87 -9.62
CA ASN A 131 4.19 17.75 -10.62
C ASN A 131 4.11 16.49 -11.48
#